data_AF-A0A1E4S0H2-F1
#
_entry.id   AF-A0A1E4S0H2-F1
#
_cell.length_a   1.000
_cell.length_b   1.000
_cell.length_c   1.000
_cell.angle_alpha   90.00
_cell.angle_beta   90.00
_cell.angle_gamma   90.00
#
_symmetry.space_group_name_H-M   'P 1'
#
loop_
_entity.id
_entity.type
_entity.pdbx_description
1 polymer ?
#
loop_
_entity_poly.entity_id
_entity_poly.type
_entity_poly.pdbx_seq_one_letter_code
_entity_poly.pdbx_strand_id
1 'polypeptide(L)'
;LKTIFLPLSLESKFLDTAMPNTQKKLETCGILCGKLSLDAFFITTLVIPQQESTENTCQTKDEETMFEFIDSKDLFVLGWIHTHPTQSCFLSSIDLHTHNAYQIMLPEAIAMVCSPSKTPSLGIFRLTDPTGINIISKCNRAGFHPHDEHGLYTTCDRKQHAGHVITKDGLPFECVDLR
;
A
#
# COMPACT_ATOMS: atom_id res chain seq x y z
N LEU A 1 12.16 12.42 4.71
CA LEU A 1 11.70 11.26 3.93
C LEU A 1 12.32 11.34 2.56
N LYS A 2 12.99 10.27 2.11
CA LYS A 2 13.45 10.15 0.73
C LYS A 2 12.24 10.22 -0.22
N THR A 3 12.46 10.69 -1.44
CA THR A 3 11.38 10.74 -2.45
C THR A 3 11.07 9.33 -2.93
N ILE A 4 9.79 8.98 -3.05
CA ILE A 4 9.32 7.78 -3.77
C ILE A 4 8.78 8.21 -5.13
N PHE A 5 9.34 7.65 -6.19
CA PHE A 5 8.83 7.77 -7.55
C PHE A 5 7.87 6.61 -7.84
N LEU A 6 6.61 6.95 -8.10
CA LEU A 6 5.52 6.03 -8.39
C LEU A 6 5.18 6.09 -9.89
N PRO A 7 5.21 4.96 -10.62
CA PRO A 7 4.75 4.92 -12.01
C PRO A 7 3.26 5.28 -12.12
N LEU A 8 2.92 6.18 -13.04
CA LEU A 8 1.52 6.62 -13.25
C LEU A 8 0.58 5.46 -13.63
N SER A 9 1.07 4.49 -14.39
CA SER A 9 0.30 3.32 -14.87
C SER A 9 0.19 2.19 -13.85
N LEU A 10 0.75 2.34 -12.63
CA LEU A 10 0.69 1.31 -11.61
C LEU A 10 -0.74 1.04 -11.13
N GLU A 11 -1.51 2.10 -10.87
CA GLU A 11 -2.90 1.97 -10.41
C GLU A 11 -3.76 1.18 -11.41
N SER A 12 -3.74 1.57 -12.68
CA SER A 12 -4.54 0.90 -13.71
C SER A 12 -4.13 -0.56 -13.88
N LYS A 13 -2.81 -0.84 -13.87
CA LYS A 13 -2.31 -2.21 -13.99
C LYS A 13 -2.70 -3.08 -12.79
N PHE A 14 -2.68 -2.52 -11.58
CA PHE A 14 -3.14 -3.21 -10.38
C PHE A 14 -4.64 -3.51 -10.45
N LEU A 15 -5.45 -2.53 -10.82
CA LEU A 15 -6.91 -2.67 -10.95
C LEU A 15 -7.30 -3.73 -11.99
N ASP A 16 -6.57 -3.82 -13.11
CA ASP A 16 -6.77 -4.87 -14.11
C ASP A 16 -6.56 -6.27 -13.52
N THR A 17 -5.47 -6.45 -12.75
CA THR A 17 -5.16 -7.73 -12.08
C THR A 17 -6.14 -8.07 -10.95
N ALA A 18 -6.64 -7.06 -10.24
CA ALA A 18 -7.60 -7.20 -9.15
C ALA A 18 -9.07 -7.33 -9.62
N MET A 19 -9.36 -7.04 -10.89
CA MET A 19 -10.72 -6.95 -11.44
C MET A 19 -11.61 -8.18 -11.12
N PRO A 20 -11.13 -9.44 -11.24
CA PRO A 20 -11.99 -10.60 -10.95
C PRO A 20 -12.48 -10.65 -9.49
N ASN A 21 -11.66 -10.19 -8.54
CA ASN A 21 -12.03 -10.11 -7.13
C ASN A 21 -12.90 -8.89 -6.86
N THR A 22 -12.54 -7.74 -7.43
CA THR A 22 -13.33 -6.50 -7.32
C THR A 22 -14.77 -6.69 -7.78
N GLN A 23 -15.01 -7.42 -8.87
CA GLN A 23 -16.36 -7.75 -9.35
C GLN A 23 -17.16 -8.63 -8.37
N LYS A 24 -16.46 -9.48 -7.61
CA LYS A 24 -17.02 -10.31 -6.53
C LYS A 24 -17.07 -9.58 -5.19
N LYS A 25 -16.75 -8.28 -5.15
CA LYS A 25 -16.65 -7.44 -3.95
C LYS A 25 -15.58 -7.92 -2.96
N LEU A 26 -14.57 -8.64 -3.44
CA LEU A 26 -13.46 -9.10 -2.63
C LEU A 26 -12.28 -8.14 -2.77
N GLU A 27 -11.62 -7.82 -1.66
CA GLU A 27 -10.40 -7.04 -1.66
C GLU A 27 -9.24 -7.82 -2.28
N THR A 28 -8.25 -7.11 -2.80
CA THR A 28 -6.99 -7.68 -3.29
C THR A 28 -5.87 -6.75 -2.88
N CYS A 29 -4.73 -7.28 -2.47
CA CYS A 29 -3.50 -6.53 -2.19
C CYS A 29 -2.38 -6.88 -3.17
N GLY A 30 -1.44 -5.95 -3.28
CA GLY A 30 -0.13 -6.13 -3.89
C GLY A 30 0.94 -5.38 -3.08
N ILE A 31 2.18 -5.82 -3.21
CA ILE A 31 3.35 -5.24 -2.57
C ILE A 31 4.08 -4.34 -3.56
N LEU A 32 4.40 -3.12 -3.12
CA LEU A 32 5.13 -2.14 -3.90
C LEU A 32 6.62 -2.37 -3.65
N CYS A 33 7.31 -2.89 -4.65
CA CYS A 33 8.73 -3.21 -4.58
C CYS A 33 9.55 -2.31 -5.51
N GLY A 34 10.80 -2.03 -5.13
CA GLY A 34 11.60 -1.06 -5.87
C GLY A 34 13.07 -1.03 -5.53
N LYS A 35 13.76 -0.03 -6.11
CA LYS A 35 15.20 0.17 -5.92
C LYS A 35 15.50 1.57 -5.41
N LEU A 36 16.57 1.68 -4.62
CA LEU A 36 17.14 2.94 -4.18
C LEU A 36 18.19 3.41 -5.21
N SER A 37 18.07 4.63 -5.70
CA SER A 37 19.04 5.24 -6.62
C SER A 37 19.12 6.74 -6.35
N LEU A 38 20.34 7.28 -6.23
CA LEU A 38 20.60 8.71 -6.00
C LEU A 38 19.75 9.30 -4.86
N ASP A 39 19.68 8.59 -3.72
CA ASP A 39 18.91 8.98 -2.53
C ASP A 39 17.38 9.11 -2.75
N ALA A 40 16.85 8.44 -3.76
CA ALA A 40 15.42 8.32 -4.01
C ALA A 40 15.01 6.87 -4.31
N PHE A 41 13.83 6.50 -3.86
CA PHE A 41 13.24 5.20 -4.15
C PHE A 41 12.42 5.26 -5.44
N PHE A 42 12.51 4.20 -6.23
CA PHE A 42 11.72 4.02 -7.45
C PHE A 42 10.94 2.73 -7.31
N ILE A 43 9.62 2.79 -7.37
CA ILE A 43 8.79 1.59 -7.47
C ILE A 43 8.96 1.03 -8.88
N THR A 44 9.51 -0.18 -8.96
CA THR A 44 9.82 -0.85 -10.24
C THR A 44 9.08 -2.17 -10.42
N THR A 45 8.51 -2.71 -9.34
CA THR A 45 7.88 -4.03 -9.35
C THR A 45 6.65 -4.01 -8.45
N LEU A 46 5.50 -4.35 -9.01
CA LEU A 46 4.28 -4.65 -8.26
C LEU A 46 4.18 -6.17 -8.12
N VAL A 47 4.23 -6.68 -6.89
CA VAL A 47 4.09 -8.13 -6.63
C VAL A 47 2.67 -8.40 -6.13
N ILE A 48 1.95 -9.32 -6.76
CA ILE A 48 0.65 -9.81 -6.27
C ILE A 48 0.89 -11.13 -5.55
N PRO A 49 0.89 -11.14 -4.22
CA PRO A 49 1.14 -12.37 -3.46
C PRO A 49 -0.06 -13.31 -3.50
N GLN A 50 0.18 -14.59 -3.18
CA GLN A 50 -0.89 -15.46 -2.72
C GLN A 50 -1.59 -14.80 -1.52
N GLN A 51 -2.91 -14.88 -1.48
CA GLN A 51 -3.68 -14.15 -0.48
C GLN A 51 -5.07 -14.76 -0.24
N GLU A 52 -5.59 -14.55 0.97
CA GLU A 52 -7.01 -14.75 1.29
C GLU A 52 -7.75 -13.42 1.19
N SER A 53 -8.80 -13.40 0.38
CA SER A 53 -9.61 -12.20 0.17
C SER A 53 -10.99 -12.35 0.80
N THR A 54 -11.43 -11.34 1.54
CA THR A 54 -12.80 -11.14 1.99
C THR A 54 -13.33 -9.80 1.46
N GLU A 55 -14.56 -9.42 1.83
CA GLU A 55 -15.13 -8.12 1.43
C GLU A 55 -14.47 -6.92 2.13
N ASN A 56 -13.71 -7.14 3.21
CA ASN A 56 -13.12 -6.07 4.04
C ASN A 56 -11.66 -6.35 4.44
N THR A 57 -11.05 -7.43 3.93
CA THR A 57 -9.65 -7.77 4.22
C THR A 57 -9.01 -8.51 3.06
N CYS A 58 -7.72 -8.31 2.86
CA CYS A 58 -6.85 -9.20 2.11
C CYS A 58 -5.62 -9.54 2.95
N GLN A 59 -5.36 -10.83 3.16
CA GLN A 59 -4.23 -11.32 3.96
C GLN A 59 -3.28 -12.12 3.08
N THR A 60 -2.00 -11.78 3.10
CA THR A 60 -0.94 -12.53 2.42
C THR A 60 -0.87 -13.97 2.92
N LYS A 61 -0.64 -14.89 1.99
CA LYS A 61 -0.30 -16.30 2.25
C LYS A 61 1.07 -16.58 1.66
N ASP A 62 1.75 -17.57 2.23
CA ASP A 62 3.05 -18.03 1.74
C ASP A 62 4.06 -16.88 1.57
N GLU A 63 4.23 -16.09 2.65
CA GLU A 63 5.11 -14.92 2.65
C GLU A 63 6.58 -15.28 2.39
N GLU A 64 6.98 -16.52 2.65
CA GLU A 64 8.32 -17.05 2.38
C GLU A 64 8.64 -17.00 0.88
N THR A 65 7.79 -17.59 0.03
CA THR A 65 7.96 -17.55 -1.44
C THR A 65 8.00 -16.12 -1.97
N MET A 66 7.12 -15.24 -1.45
CA MET A 66 7.11 -13.83 -1.82
C MET A 66 8.43 -13.15 -1.42
N PHE A 67 8.92 -13.41 -0.21
CA PHE A 67 10.15 -12.82 0.30
C PHE A 67 11.37 -13.32 -0.48
N GLU A 68 11.47 -14.63 -0.77
CA GLU A 68 12.53 -15.20 -1.61
C GLU A 68 12.57 -14.54 -2.99
N PHE A 69 11.41 -14.32 -3.61
CA PHE A 69 11.33 -13.60 -4.88
C PHE A 69 11.86 -12.16 -4.77
N ILE A 70 11.43 -11.42 -3.74
CA ILE A 70 11.84 -10.02 -3.51
C ILE A 70 13.35 -9.93 -3.26
N ASP A 71 13.88 -10.83 -2.43
CA ASP A 71 15.31 -10.91 -2.07
C ASP A 71 16.16 -11.28 -3.29
N SER A 72 15.75 -12.28 -4.08
CA SER A 72 16.47 -12.71 -5.29
C SER A 72 16.64 -11.61 -6.34
N LYS A 73 15.83 -10.55 -6.28
CA LYS A 73 15.86 -9.39 -7.19
C LYS A 73 16.48 -8.14 -6.56
N ASP A 74 16.97 -8.22 -5.33
CA ASP A 74 17.49 -7.11 -4.52
C ASP A 74 16.49 -5.94 -4.44
N LEU A 75 15.23 -6.24 -4.13
CA LEU A 75 14.16 -5.24 -4.09
C LEU A 75 13.84 -4.80 -2.65
N PHE A 76 13.67 -3.49 -2.47
CA PHE A 76 13.10 -2.92 -1.25
C PHE A 76 11.58 -3.05 -1.28
N VAL A 77 10.99 -3.40 -0.13
CA VAL A 77 9.55 -3.27 0.11
C VAL A 77 9.24 -1.82 0.47
N LEU A 78 8.60 -1.10 -0.44
CA LEU A 78 8.34 0.35 -0.35
C LEU A 78 6.92 0.67 0.12
N GLY A 79 6.09 -0.35 0.34
CA GLY A 79 4.70 -0.18 0.71
C GLY A 79 3.82 -1.25 0.10
N TRP A 80 2.52 -0.96 0.07
CA TRP A 80 1.51 -1.88 -0.43
C TRP A 80 0.34 -1.12 -1.05
N ILE A 81 -0.44 -1.82 -1.86
CA ILE A 81 -1.63 -1.32 -2.53
C ILE A 81 -2.76 -2.31 -2.33
N HIS A 82 -3.98 -1.84 -2.06
CA HIS A 82 -5.15 -2.72 -2.00
C HIS A 82 -6.41 -2.06 -2.58
N THR A 83 -7.41 -2.89 -2.87
CA THR A 83 -8.73 -2.42 -3.31
C THR A 83 -9.71 -2.32 -2.16
N HIS A 84 -10.53 -1.27 -2.20
CA HIS A 84 -11.83 -1.17 -1.54
C HIS A 84 -12.91 -1.26 -2.63
N PRO A 85 -13.45 -2.46 -2.94
CA PRO A 85 -14.40 -2.61 -4.05
C PRO A 85 -15.66 -1.75 -3.89
N THR A 86 -16.14 -1.59 -2.64
CA THR A 86 -17.41 -0.90 -2.36
C THR A 86 -17.26 0.30 -1.41
N GLN A 87 -16.20 0.32 -0.62
CA GLN A 87 -15.93 1.30 0.43
C GLN A 87 -15.27 2.55 -0.16
N SER A 88 -15.35 3.67 0.56
CA SER A 88 -14.63 4.91 0.23
C SER A 88 -13.11 4.73 0.31
N CYS A 89 -12.37 5.69 -0.21
CA CYS A 89 -10.91 5.68 -0.18
C CYS A 89 -10.39 6.24 1.16
N PHE A 90 -10.00 5.36 2.07
CA PHE A 90 -9.45 5.69 3.40
C PHE A 90 -8.64 4.50 3.94
N LEU A 91 -7.89 4.69 5.03
CA LEU A 91 -7.28 3.57 5.76
C LEU A 91 -8.23 3.09 6.85
N SER A 92 -8.70 1.85 6.75
CA SER A 92 -9.44 1.15 7.79
C SER A 92 -8.55 0.89 9.01
N SER A 93 -9.14 0.48 10.14
CA SER A 93 -8.34 0.12 11.32
C SER A 93 -7.34 -1.02 11.03
N ILE A 94 -7.76 -2.01 10.24
CA ILE A 94 -6.86 -3.10 9.82
C ILE A 94 -5.73 -2.54 8.98
N ASP A 95 -6.02 -1.63 8.05
CA ASP A 95 -5.00 -1.01 7.20
C ASP A 95 -4.01 -0.18 8.00
N LEU A 96 -4.47 0.54 9.03
CA LEU A 96 -3.59 1.31 9.92
C LEU A 96 -2.60 0.38 10.63
N HIS A 97 -3.08 -0.74 11.17
CA HIS A 97 -2.25 -1.73 11.85
C HIS A 97 -1.28 -2.43 10.89
N THR A 98 -1.75 -2.85 9.72
CA THR A 98 -0.90 -3.42 8.67
C THR A 98 0.19 -2.43 8.28
N HIS A 99 -0.19 -1.19 7.95
CA HIS A 99 0.75 -0.18 7.47
C HIS A 99 1.75 0.27 8.54
N ASN A 100 1.39 0.23 9.83
CA ASN A 100 2.31 0.51 10.93
C ASN A 100 3.56 -0.38 10.86
N ALA A 101 3.40 -1.68 10.60
CA ALA A 101 4.52 -2.60 10.46
C ALA A 101 5.47 -2.21 9.32
N TYR A 102 4.91 -1.85 8.15
CA TYR A 102 5.70 -1.36 7.01
C TYR A 102 6.44 -0.06 7.34
N GLN A 103 5.75 0.91 7.96
CA GLN A 103 6.32 2.24 8.20
C GLN A 103 7.36 2.26 9.33
N ILE A 104 7.27 1.34 10.31
CA ILE A 104 8.32 1.13 11.32
C ILE A 104 9.60 0.63 10.65
N MET A 105 9.48 -0.31 9.70
CA MET A 105 10.64 -0.89 9.00
C MET A 105 11.24 0.08 7.98
N LEU A 106 10.40 0.86 7.30
CA LEU A 106 10.82 1.87 6.34
C LEU A 106 9.98 3.15 6.54
N PRO A 107 10.56 4.23 7.08
CA PRO A 107 9.83 5.48 7.33
C PRO A 107 9.16 6.07 6.09
N GLU A 108 9.69 5.80 4.90
CA GLU A 108 9.12 6.21 3.61
C GLU A 108 7.96 5.35 3.12
N ALA A 109 7.64 4.20 3.74
CA ALA A 109 6.62 3.29 3.24
C ALA A 109 5.27 3.98 3.00
N ILE A 110 4.53 3.52 1.99
CA ILE A 110 3.21 4.05 1.65
C ILE A 110 2.13 2.95 1.60
N ALA A 111 0.90 3.34 1.87
CA ALA A 111 -0.30 2.51 1.66
C ALA A 111 -1.17 3.15 0.58
N MET A 112 -1.39 2.44 -0.53
CA MET A 112 -2.25 2.89 -1.61
C MET A 112 -3.62 2.20 -1.53
N VAL A 113 -4.70 2.96 -1.61
CA VAL A 113 -6.07 2.44 -1.56
C VAL A 113 -6.80 2.79 -2.84
N CYS A 114 -7.20 1.77 -3.59
CA CYS A 114 -8.00 1.91 -4.81
C CYS A 114 -9.48 1.67 -4.50
N SER A 115 -10.31 2.71 -4.63
CA SER A 115 -11.76 2.65 -4.47
C SER A 115 -12.45 2.91 -5.82
N PRO A 116 -12.47 1.95 -6.76
CA PRO A 116 -12.88 2.18 -8.14
C PRO A 116 -14.33 2.64 -8.32
N SER A 117 -15.19 2.40 -7.32
CA SER A 117 -16.59 2.81 -7.31
C SER A 117 -16.87 4.16 -6.64
N LYS A 118 -15.83 4.87 -6.16
CA LYS A 118 -15.95 6.08 -5.33
C LYS A 118 -15.05 7.22 -5.83
N THR A 119 -15.26 8.40 -5.29
CA THR A 119 -14.43 9.59 -5.53
C THR A 119 -13.96 10.15 -4.18
N PRO A 120 -12.63 10.33 -3.96
CA PRO A 120 -11.53 9.96 -4.87
C PRO A 120 -11.44 8.44 -5.07
N SER A 121 -10.92 8.03 -6.24
CA SER A 121 -10.75 6.61 -6.61
C SER A 121 -9.41 6.03 -6.19
N LEU A 122 -8.42 6.88 -5.89
CA LEU A 122 -7.11 6.51 -5.39
C LEU A 122 -6.72 7.43 -4.23
N GLY A 123 -6.12 6.84 -3.21
CA GLY A 123 -5.47 7.54 -2.12
C GLY A 123 -4.12 6.92 -1.84
N ILE A 124 -3.14 7.77 -1.51
CA ILE A 124 -1.78 7.35 -1.16
C ILE A 124 -1.51 7.91 0.23
N PHE A 125 -1.38 7.03 1.21
CA PHE A 125 -1.37 7.38 2.62
C PHE A 125 -0.10 6.93 3.32
N ARG A 126 0.13 7.54 4.48
CA ARG A 126 1.07 7.12 5.51
C ARG A 126 0.50 7.38 6.89
N LEU A 127 0.96 6.68 7.92
CA LEU A 127 0.71 7.11 9.30
C LEU A 127 1.42 8.43 9.58
N THR A 128 0.78 9.29 10.37
CA THR A 128 1.46 10.46 10.91
C THR A 128 2.54 10.02 11.87
N ASP A 129 3.67 10.73 11.86
CA ASP A 129 4.85 10.41 12.64
C ASP A 129 5.27 11.68 13.38
N PRO A 130 5.28 11.69 14.73
CA PRO A 130 5.21 10.51 15.61
C PRO A 130 3.79 10.06 16.02
N THR A 131 2.75 10.88 15.85
CA THR A 131 1.44 10.66 16.49
C THR A 131 0.77 9.34 16.12
N GLY A 132 0.50 9.10 14.82
CA GLY A 132 -0.16 7.88 14.33
C GLY A 132 0.65 6.62 14.64
N ILE A 133 1.96 6.64 14.34
CA ILE A 133 2.87 5.52 14.66
C ILE A 133 2.80 5.17 16.15
N ASN A 134 2.90 6.17 17.03
CA ASN A 134 2.89 5.93 18.48
C ASN A 134 1.56 5.35 18.98
N ILE A 135 0.43 5.81 18.46
CA ILE A 135 -0.90 5.35 18.88
C ILE A 135 -1.12 3.91 18.40
N ILE A 136 -0.90 3.66 17.11
CA ILE A 136 -1.13 2.33 16.52
C ILE A 136 -0.17 1.29 17.12
N SER A 137 1.11 1.64 17.30
CA SER A 137 2.10 0.72 17.89
C SER A 137 1.82 0.32 19.34
N LYS A 138 1.07 1.13 20.08
CA LYS A 138 0.70 0.85 21.48
C LYS A 138 -0.67 0.19 21.61
N CYS A 139 -1.41 0.05 20.51
CA CYS A 139 -2.74 -0.53 20.54
C CYS A 139 -2.67 -2.06 20.59
N ASN A 140 -3.26 -2.63 21.64
CA ASN A 140 -3.29 -4.08 21.90
C ASN A 140 -4.71 -4.69 21.84
N ARG A 141 -5.66 -3.95 21.24
CA ARG A 141 -7.06 -4.38 21.11
C ARG A 141 -7.16 -5.54 20.10
N ALA A 142 -7.90 -6.58 20.46
CA ALA A 142 -8.12 -7.74 19.60
C ALA A 142 -9.31 -7.53 18.66
N GLY A 143 -9.26 -8.17 17.48
CA GLY A 143 -10.31 -8.10 16.46
C GLY A 143 -10.42 -6.72 15.79
N PHE A 144 -11.43 -6.57 14.92
CA PHE A 144 -11.72 -5.28 14.28
C PHE A 144 -12.23 -4.28 15.31
N HIS A 145 -11.57 -3.12 15.42
CA HIS A 145 -11.92 -2.06 16.37
C HIS A 145 -11.66 -0.67 15.77
N PRO A 146 -12.47 0.36 16.08
CA PRO A 146 -12.20 1.72 15.64
C PRO A 146 -11.09 2.39 16.47
N HIS A 147 -10.44 3.42 15.90
CA HIS A 147 -9.65 4.39 16.64
C HIS A 147 -10.37 5.74 16.59
N ASP A 148 -10.62 6.32 17.76
CA ASP A 148 -11.39 7.58 17.89
C ASP A 148 -10.49 8.81 17.71
N GLU A 149 -9.16 8.59 17.73
CA GLU A 149 -8.16 9.61 17.54
C GLU A 149 -8.16 10.14 16.10
N HIS A 150 -8.03 11.46 15.97
CA HIS A 150 -7.96 12.12 14.67
C HIS A 150 -6.51 12.28 14.20
N GLY A 151 -6.32 12.35 12.88
CA GLY A 151 -5.01 12.63 12.30
C GLY A 151 -4.00 11.49 12.46
N LEU A 152 -4.47 10.24 12.53
CA LEU A 152 -3.61 9.05 12.61
C LEU A 152 -2.82 8.80 11.32
N TYR A 153 -3.35 9.24 10.20
CA TYR A 153 -2.72 9.11 8.90
C TYR A 153 -2.92 10.37 8.07
N THR A 154 -2.11 10.52 7.04
CA THR A 154 -2.15 11.65 6.10
C THR A 154 -1.81 11.17 4.70
N THR A 155 -2.04 12.02 3.70
CA THR A 155 -1.73 11.74 2.30
C THR A 155 -0.28 12.08 1.97
N CYS A 156 0.31 11.30 1.07
CA CYS A 156 1.73 11.38 0.68
C CYS A 156 1.96 12.11 -0.64
N ASP A 157 0.90 12.55 -1.33
CA ASP A 157 1.05 13.20 -2.65
C ASP A 157 1.72 14.57 -2.51
N ARG A 158 2.92 14.70 -3.10
CA ARG A 158 3.73 15.91 -3.08
C ARG A 158 3.09 17.09 -3.83
N LYS A 159 2.15 16.85 -4.75
CA LYS A 159 1.46 17.92 -5.49
C LYS A 159 0.38 18.61 -4.66
N GLN A 160 -0.28 17.87 -3.77
CA GLN A 160 -1.41 18.38 -2.99
C GLN A 160 -1.01 18.71 -1.55
N HIS A 161 0.02 18.02 -1.02
CA HIS A 161 0.50 18.17 0.34
C HIS A 161 2.04 18.17 0.36
N ALA A 162 2.67 18.52 1.48
CA ALA A 162 4.12 18.43 1.67
C ALA A 162 4.61 16.95 1.78
N GLY A 163 4.05 16.05 0.96
CA GLY A 163 4.36 14.63 0.92
C GLY A 163 5.63 14.30 0.14
N HIS A 164 6.05 13.02 0.19
CA HIS A 164 7.30 12.53 -0.40
C HIS A 164 7.11 11.66 -1.64
N VAL A 165 5.88 11.49 -2.12
CA VAL A 165 5.58 10.69 -3.33
C VAL A 165 5.45 11.59 -4.55
N ILE A 166 6.13 11.21 -5.64
CA ILE A 166 5.97 11.83 -6.96
C ILE A 166 5.48 10.76 -7.94
N THR A 167 4.23 10.93 -8.39
CA THR A 167 3.71 10.15 -9.51
C THR A 167 4.23 10.68 -10.83
N LYS A 168 4.85 9.83 -11.63
CA LYS A 168 5.48 10.21 -12.91
C LYS A 168 5.15 9.21 -14.01
N ASP A 169 4.86 9.75 -15.19
CA ASP A 169 4.65 8.97 -16.40
C ASP A 169 5.97 8.47 -17.01
N GLY A 170 5.91 7.37 -17.76
CA GLY A 170 7.04 6.78 -18.46
C GLY A 170 8.08 6.08 -17.55
N LEU A 171 7.80 5.94 -16.24
CA LEU A 171 8.63 5.09 -15.38
C LEU A 171 8.37 3.62 -15.70
N PRO A 172 9.41 2.83 -16.03
CA PRO A 172 9.24 1.42 -16.28
C PRO A 172 8.93 0.69 -14.98
N PHE A 173 7.94 -0.21 -15.01
CA PHE A 173 7.71 -1.16 -13.94
C PHE A 173 7.11 -2.46 -14.49
N GLU A 174 7.26 -3.54 -13.73
CA GLU A 174 6.65 -4.83 -14.01
C GLU A 174 5.60 -5.19 -12.96
N CYS A 175 4.58 -5.97 -13.35
CA CYS A 175 3.63 -6.58 -12.43
C CYS A 175 3.86 -8.08 -12.44
N VAL A 176 4.12 -8.67 -11.27
CA VAL A 176 4.44 -10.09 -11.08
C VAL A 176 3.34 -10.69 -10.23
N ASP A 177 2.65 -11.70 -10.76
CA ASP A 177 1.56 -12.37 -10.09
C ASP A 177 2.03 -13.74 -9.57
N LEU A 178 2.00 -13.93 -8.25
CA LEU A 178 2.48 -15.13 -7.55
C LEU A 178 1.32 -16.00 -7.01
N ARG A 179 0.07 -15.68 -7.34
CA ARG A 179 -1.13 -16.38 -6.86
C ARG A 179 -1.28 -17.80 -7.40
#